data_AF-A0A382UBN6-F1
#
_entry.id   AF-A0A382UBN6-F1
#
_cell.length_a   1.000
_cell.length_b   1.000
_cell.length_c   1.000
_cell.angle_alpha   90.00
_cell.angle_beta   90.00
_cell.angle_gamma   90.00
#
_symmetry.space_group_name_H-M   'P 1'
#
loop_
_entity.id
_entity.type
_entity.pdbx_description
1 polymer ?
#
loop_
_entity_poly.entity_id
_entity_poly.type
_entity_poly.pdbx_seq_one_letter_code
_entity_poly.pdbx_strand_id
1 'polypeptide(L)'
;MIRSSIRDAIRHEGGVSRRLFLAYATTLSSIPFIGCSTLARHNPRFSSYPFSLGIASGDSDSNSVVLWTRLAPKPLDPDGGMSTEPIAVKWQVAEDET
;
A
#
# COMPACT_ATOMS: atom_id res chain seq x y z
N MET A 1 -30.96 2.79 -4.70
CA MET A 1 -31.32 4.22 -4.64
C MET A 1 -30.17 5.10 -5.17
N ILE A 2 -29.71 4.88 -6.40
CA ILE A 2 -28.60 5.65 -7.06
C ILE A 2 -28.95 5.95 -8.55
N ARG A 3 -29.87 5.16 -9.14
CA ARG A 3 -30.22 5.18 -10.58
C ARG A 3 -31.11 6.36 -11.06
N SER A 4 -31.69 7.14 -10.16
CA SER A 4 -32.52 8.31 -10.53
C SER A 4 -31.65 9.55 -10.80
N SER A 5 -30.72 9.84 -9.90
CA SER A 5 -29.86 11.04 -9.94
C SER A 5 -29.05 11.21 -11.24
N ILE A 6 -28.56 10.12 -11.85
CA ILE A 6 -27.75 10.19 -13.08
C ILE A 6 -28.59 10.58 -14.30
N ARG A 7 -29.81 10.04 -14.40
CA ARG A 7 -30.70 10.36 -15.53
C ARG A 7 -31.18 11.81 -15.46
N ASP A 8 -31.39 12.33 -14.26
CA ASP A 8 -31.81 13.71 -14.04
C ASP A 8 -30.68 14.70 -14.35
N ALA A 9 -29.44 14.38 -13.97
CA ALA A 9 -28.26 15.18 -14.30
C ALA A 9 -27.98 15.24 -15.82
N ILE A 10 -28.13 14.12 -16.53
CA ILE A 10 -27.93 14.07 -18.00
C ILE A 10 -29.02 14.87 -18.73
N ARG A 11 -30.26 14.86 -18.23
CA ARG A 11 -31.38 15.61 -18.82
C ARG A 11 -31.27 17.12 -18.58
N HIS A 12 -30.74 17.54 -17.44
CA HIS A 12 -30.60 18.96 -17.10
C HIS A 12 -29.55 19.69 -17.95
N GLU A 13 -28.53 19.00 -18.45
CA GLU A 13 -27.41 19.61 -19.20
C GLU A 13 -27.41 19.27 -20.71
N GLY A 14 -28.46 18.63 -21.22
CA GLY A 14 -28.62 18.31 -22.65
C GLY A 14 -27.64 17.25 -23.21
N GLY A 15 -26.91 16.54 -22.34
CA GLY A 15 -25.92 15.54 -22.73
C GLY A 15 -24.96 15.16 -21.59
N VAL A 16 -23.89 14.44 -21.92
CA VAL A 16 -22.81 14.14 -20.96
C VAL A 16 -21.97 15.40 -20.78
N SER A 17 -22.08 16.05 -19.62
CA SER A 17 -21.34 17.27 -19.37
C SER A 17 -19.86 17.02 -19.10
N ARG A 18 -19.03 17.99 -19.48
CA ARG A 18 -17.57 17.95 -19.29
C ARG A 18 -17.19 17.71 -17.83
N ARG A 19 -17.92 18.30 -16.89
CA ARG A 19 -17.68 18.15 -15.44
C ARG A 19 -17.95 16.72 -14.98
N LEU A 20 -19.05 16.14 -15.43
CA LEU A 20 -19.45 14.77 -15.08
C LEU A 20 -18.51 13.75 -15.73
N PHE A 21 -18.13 13.98 -16.98
CA PHE A 21 -17.11 13.19 -17.69
C PHE A 21 -15.75 13.24 -16.99
N LEU A 22 -15.26 14.43 -16.62
CA LEU A 22 -13.97 14.59 -15.93
C LEU A 22 -13.99 13.94 -14.54
N ALA A 23 -15.09 14.10 -13.78
CA ALA A 23 -15.23 13.44 -12.49
C ALA A 23 -15.20 11.91 -12.60
N TYR A 24 -15.83 11.33 -13.62
CA TYR A 24 -15.77 9.89 -13.86
C TYR A 24 -14.40 9.43 -14.35
N ALA A 25 -13.78 10.16 -15.27
CA ALA A 25 -12.46 9.83 -15.81
C ALA A 25 -11.41 9.78 -14.69
N THR A 26 -11.41 10.76 -13.77
CA THR A 26 -10.46 10.77 -12.64
C THR A 26 -10.68 9.61 -11.67
N THR A 27 -11.94 9.26 -11.36
CA THR A 27 -12.22 8.10 -10.49
C THR A 27 -11.73 6.79 -11.09
N LEU A 28 -11.94 6.57 -12.40
CA LEU A 28 -11.49 5.37 -13.10
C LEU A 28 -9.95 5.30 -13.21
N SER A 29 -9.27 6.42 -13.41
CA SER A 29 -7.80 6.47 -13.50
C SER A 29 -7.09 6.15 -12.17
N SER A 30 -7.77 6.24 -11.04
CA SER A 30 -7.17 5.98 -9.71
C SER A 30 -7.11 4.49 -9.33
N ILE A 31 -7.86 3.63 -10.02
CA ILE A 31 -7.99 2.18 -9.74
C ILE A 31 -6.63 1.45 -9.72
N PRO A 32 -5.71 1.61 -10.69
CA PRO A 32 -4.44 0.87 -10.67
C PRO A 32 -3.50 1.29 -9.52
N PHE A 33 -3.69 2.47 -8.92
CA PHE A 33 -2.88 2.92 -7.78
C PHE A 33 -3.30 2.31 -6.44
N ILE A 34 -4.49 1.70 -6.37
CA ILE A 34 -5.03 1.08 -5.15
C ILE A 34 -4.64 -0.41 -5.04
N GLY A 35 -4.15 -1.02 -6.12
CA GLY A 35 -4.13 -2.49 -6.28
C GLY A 35 -2.85 -3.27 -5.95
N CYS A 36 -1.82 -2.70 -5.32
CA CYS A 36 -0.54 -3.42 -5.16
C CYS A 36 -0.33 -4.10 -3.79
N SER A 37 -1.09 -3.73 -2.76
CA SER A 37 -0.90 -4.29 -1.41
C SER A 37 -1.49 -5.69 -1.22
N THR A 38 -2.38 -6.14 -2.12
CA THR A 38 -3.16 -7.39 -1.92
C THR A 38 -2.46 -8.66 -2.38
N LEU A 39 -1.27 -8.55 -2.99
CA LEU A 39 -0.51 -9.72 -3.49
C LEU A 39 0.65 -10.12 -2.59
N ALA A 40 0.82 -9.45 -1.45
CA ALA A 40 1.91 -9.76 -0.54
C ALA A 40 1.72 -11.15 0.09
N ARG A 41 2.74 -12.00 -0.01
CA ARG A 41 2.69 -13.33 0.59
C ARG A 41 2.69 -13.21 2.11
N HIS A 42 1.67 -13.77 2.75
CA HIS A 42 1.61 -13.96 4.19
C HIS A 42 2.28 -15.28 4.56
N ASN A 43 3.05 -15.30 5.65
CA ASN A 43 3.81 -16.45 6.14
C ASN A 43 4.93 -16.97 5.20
N PRO A 44 5.89 -16.11 4.80
CA PRO A 44 7.06 -16.54 4.03
C PRO A 44 7.94 -17.52 4.83
N ARG A 45 8.57 -18.46 4.12
CA ARG A 45 9.67 -19.27 4.66
C ARG A 45 11.00 -18.67 4.23
N PHE A 46 11.91 -18.49 5.17
CA PHE A 46 13.24 -17.97 4.93
C PHE A 46 14.29 -19.08 5.14
N SER A 47 15.41 -18.98 4.42
CA SER A 47 16.53 -19.91 4.58
C SER A 47 17.35 -19.65 5.85
N SER A 48 17.28 -18.44 6.40
CA SER A 48 17.93 -17.99 7.63
C SER A 48 17.09 -16.88 8.28
N TYR A 49 17.53 -16.38 9.44
CA TYR A 49 16.88 -15.26 10.11
C TYR A 49 16.82 -14.02 9.19
N PRO A 50 15.62 -13.50 8.86
CA PRO A 50 15.47 -12.49 7.80
C PRO A 50 15.89 -11.09 8.23
N PHE A 51 15.88 -10.76 9.52
CA PHE A 51 16.26 -9.44 10.03
C PHE A 51 17.75 -9.37 10.38
N SER A 52 18.61 -9.92 9.51
CA SER A 52 20.06 -10.00 9.75
C SER A 52 20.74 -8.63 9.85
N LEU A 53 20.15 -7.61 9.24
CA LEU A 53 20.60 -6.21 9.30
C LEU A 53 19.99 -5.41 10.46
N GLY A 54 19.20 -6.08 11.31
CA GLY A 54 18.57 -5.48 12.47
C GLY A 54 17.30 -4.69 12.16
N ILE A 55 16.90 -3.91 13.16
CA ILE A 55 15.71 -3.06 13.19
C ILE A 55 16.18 -1.69 13.67
N ALA A 56 15.64 -0.62 13.09
CA ALA A 56 15.97 0.75 13.45
C ALA A 56 14.68 1.61 13.56
N SER A 57 14.80 2.74 14.24
CA SER A 57 13.79 3.79 14.26
C SER A 57 14.45 5.16 14.04
N GLY A 58 13.70 6.14 13.52
CA GLY A 58 14.22 7.47 13.22
C GLY A 58 13.16 8.43 12.68
N ASP A 59 13.57 9.63 12.26
CA ASP A 59 12.71 10.70 11.71
C ASP A 59 11.42 10.90 12.53
N SER A 60 11.59 11.12 13.84
CA SER A 60 10.46 11.33 14.74
C SER A 60 9.96 12.78 14.78
N ASP A 61 8.66 12.94 14.99
CA ASP A 61 8.04 14.19 15.43
C ASP A 61 7.36 13.99 16.79
N SER A 62 6.50 14.94 17.21
CA SER A 62 5.83 14.86 18.51
C SER A 62 4.86 13.66 18.65
N ASN A 63 4.44 13.05 17.54
CA ASN A 63 3.38 12.03 17.51
C ASN A 63 3.73 10.79 16.67
N SER A 64 4.84 10.79 15.95
CA SER A 64 5.19 9.74 14.99
C SER A 64 6.68 9.47 14.95
N VAL A 65 7.01 8.27 14.48
CA VAL A 65 8.38 7.79 14.26
C VAL A 65 8.38 6.82 13.09
N VAL A 66 9.45 6.81 12.31
CA VAL A 66 9.65 5.82 11.26
C VAL A 66 10.25 4.56 11.86
N LEU A 67 9.64 3.40 11.60
CA LEU A 67 10.22 2.08 11.86
C LEU A 67 10.80 1.53 10.57
N TRP A 68 12.06 1.10 10.61
CA TRP A 68 12.77 0.59 9.44
C TRP A 68 13.37 -0.79 9.68
N THR A 69 13.23 -1.66 8.70
CA THR A 69 13.98 -2.92 8.62
C THR A 69 14.11 -3.36 7.17
N ARG A 70 15.01 -4.31 6.92
CA ARG A 70 15.20 -4.96 5.62
C ARG A 70 15.25 -6.47 5.80
N LEU A 71 14.43 -7.18 5.02
CA LEU A 71 14.50 -8.63 4.91
C LEU A 71 15.71 -9.00 4.04
N ALA A 72 16.72 -9.61 4.65
CA ALA A 72 17.94 -10.05 3.98
C ALA A 72 18.53 -11.30 4.64
N PRO A 73 17.94 -12.50 4.46
CA PRO A 73 18.50 -13.75 4.99
C PRO A 73 19.95 -14.02 4.56
N LYS A 74 20.37 -13.47 3.40
CA LYS A 74 21.75 -13.53 2.88
C LYS A 74 22.19 -12.14 2.39
N PRO A 75 22.66 -11.25 3.28
CA PRO A 75 22.82 -9.82 2.97
C PRO A 75 23.87 -9.49 1.91
N LEU A 76 24.81 -10.42 1.65
CA LEU A 76 25.85 -10.26 0.62
C LEU A 76 25.44 -10.79 -0.76
N ASP A 77 24.35 -11.55 -0.83
CA ASP A 77 23.80 -12.03 -2.11
C ASP A 77 22.98 -10.90 -2.77
N PRO A 78 22.78 -10.95 -4.10
CA PRO A 78 21.84 -10.08 -4.78
C PRO A 78 20.47 -10.05 -4.07
N ASP A 79 19.89 -8.86 -3.95
CA ASP A 79 18.61 -8.61 -3.29
C ASP A 79 18.52 -9.08 -1.81
N GLY A 80 19.66 -9.39 -1.17
CA GLY A 80 19.69 -9.93 0.20
C GLY A 80 19.28 -11.40 0.29
N GLY A 81 19.31 -12.14 -0.83
CA GLY A 81 18.86 -13.53 -0.91
C GLY A 81 17.34 -13.69 -0.91
N MET A 82 16.63 -12.65 -1.34
CA MET A 82 15.16 -12.58 -1.39
C MET A 82 14.65 -12.85 -2.80
N SER A 83 13.47 -13.46 -2.91
CA SER A 83 12.70 -13.46 -4.15
C SER A 83 12.10 -12.07 -4.40
N THR A 84 11.77 -11.79 -5.67
CA THR A 84 11.14 -10.51 -6.09
C THR A 84 9.66 -10.40 -5.71
N GLU A 85 9.11 -11.37 -4.99
CA GLU A 85 7.72 -11.36 -4.57
C GLU A 85 7.52 -10.40 -3.38
N PRO A 86 6.42 -9.64 -3.34
CA PRO A 86 6.11 -8.83 -2.17
C PRO A 86 5.81 -9.73 -0.96
N ILE A 87 6.35 -9.36 0.19
CA ILE A 87 6.18 -10.11 1.45
C ILE A 87 5.55 -9.22 2.50
N ALA A 88 4.48 -9.72 3.14
CA ALA A 88 3.80 -8.99 4.19
C ALA A 88 4.61 -9.07 5.50
N VAL A 89 5.01 -7.91 6.03
CA VAL A 89 5.70 -7.77 7.31
C VAL A 89 4.74 -7.16 8.32
N LYS A 90 4.44 -7.89 9.40
CA LYS A 90 3.67 -7.36 10.52
C LYS A 90 4.59 -6.50 11.39
N TRP A 91 4.06 -5.39 11.87
CA TRP A 91 4.74 -4.47 12.79
C TRP A 91 3.79 -4.11 13.92
N GLN A 92 4.36 -3.71 15.05
CA GLN A 92 3.63 -3.27 16.23
C GLN A 92 4.44 -2.18 16.93
N VAL A 93 3.73 -1.29 17.61
CA VAL A 93 4.26 -0.37 18.61
C VAL A 93 3.53 -0.66 19.91
N ALA A 94 4.25 -0.70 21.02
CA ALA A 94 3.72 -0.92 22.36
C ALA A 94 4.32 0.12 23.31
N GLU A 95 3.62 0.42 24.41
CA GLU A 95 4.09 1.35 25.44
C GLU A 95 5.15 0.71 26.34
N ASP A 96 5.16 -0.61 26.41
CA ASP A 96 6.05 -1.43 27.22
C ASP A 96 6.62 -2.62 26.42
N GLU A 97 7.62 -3.27 27.00
CA GLU A 97 8.36 -4.37 26.37
C GLU A 97 7.64 -5.74 26.51
N THR A 98 6.58 -5.82 27.31
CA THR A 98 6.04 -7.09 27.83
C THR A 98 4.72 -7.53 27.22
#